data_AF-A0A451BN15-F1
#
_entry.id   AF-A0A451BN15-F1
#
_cell.length_a   1.000
_cell.length_b   1.000
_cell.length_c   1.000
_cell.angle_alpha   90.00
_cell.angle_beta   90.00
_cell.angle_gamma   90.00
#
_symmetry.space_group_name_H-M   'P 1'
#
loop_
_entity.id
_entity.type
_entity.pdbx_description
1 polymer ?
#
loop_
_entity_poly.entity_id
_entity_poly.type
_entity_poly.pdbx_seq_one_letter_code
_entity_poly.pdbx_strand_id
1 'polypeptide(L)'
;MTGGVVVVLGGAGRNFAAGMSGGIAYVLDEKGDFEIRCNLAMVELEKVVEDGDDKDIMARLEEIRELPQKLLSMELPEDKLRHDATRLKVLIARHVCYTGSVRGQSILGITGRSICPSS
;
A
#
# COMPACT_ATOMS: atom_id res chain seq x y z
N MET A 1 3.53 16.35 -5.09
CA MET A 1 2.19 15.78 -4.84
C MET A 1 1.48 16.71 -3.86
N THR A 2 0.23 17.10 -4.16
CA THR A 2 -0.56 18.05 -3.34
C THR A 2 -1.73 17.38 -2.60
N GLY A 3 -1.96 16.08 -2.83
CA GLY A 3 -2.97 15.27 -2.19
C GLY A 3 -3.00 13.86 -2.79
N GLY A 4 -3.77 12.95 -2.17
CA GLY A 4 -3.92 11.56 -2.60
C GLY A 4 -3.02 10.58 -1.86
N VAL A 5 -3.02 9.33 -2.31
CA VAL A 5 -2.23 8.22 -1.76
C VAL A 5 -1.54 7.49 -2.90
N VAL A 6 -0.24 7.24 -2.75
CA VAL A 6 0.58 6.49 -3.71
C VAL A 6 1.20 5.28 -3.01
N VAL A 7 1.27 4.15 -3.70
CA VAL A 7 1.98 2.95 -3.26
C VAL A 7 3.05 2.62 -4.29
N VAL A 8 4.31 2.57 -3.85
CA VAL A 8 5.47 2.26 -4.69
C VAL A 8 5.99 0.88 -4.30
N LEU A 9 5.65 -0.12 -5.10
CA LEU A 9 6.06 -1.52 -4.89
C LEU A 9 7.45 -1.81 -5.44
N GLY A 10 8.37 -0.86 -5.44
CA GLY A 10 9.70 -1.00 -6.04
C GLY A 10 10.65 0.09 -5.56
N GLY A 11 11.87 0.08 -6.09
CA GLY A 11 12.87 1.09 -5.74
C GLY A 11 12.45 2.50 -6.17
N ALA A 12 12.56 3.46 -5.26
CA ALA A 12 12.39 4.87 -5.57
C ALA A 12 13.67 5.53 -6.11
N GLY A 13 13.52 6.52 -7.01
CA GLY A 13 14.64 7.32 -7.51
C GLY A 13 15.18 8.32 -6.48
N ARG A 14 16.24 9.05 -6.85
CA ARG A 14 16.78 10.16 -6.05
C ARG A 14 15.77 11.31 -5.98
N ASN A 15 15.84 12.06 -4.87
CA ASN A 15 15.01 13.25 -4.63
C ASN A 15 13.50 12.92 -4.63
N PHE A 16 13.14 11.73 -4.15
CA PHE A 16 11.75 11.33 -3.96
C PHE A 16 11.06 12.30 -3.00
N ALA A 17 9.76 12.54 -3.19
CA ALA A 17 8.95 13.47 -2.40
C ALA A 17 9.36 14.95 -2.45
N ALA A 18 10.28 15.35 -3.35
CA ALA A 18 10.56 16.77 -3.56
C ALA A 18 9.31 17.53 -4.01
N GLY A 19 8.96 18.62 -3.30
CA GLY A 19 7.74 19.37 -3.55
C GLY A 19 6.44 18.59 -3.25
N MET A 20 6.52 17.56 -2.39
CA MET A 20 5.34 16.92 -1.82
C MET A 20 4.81 17.76 -0.66
N SER A 21 3.75 18.51 -0.91
CA SER A 21 3.10 19.38 0.07
C SER A 21 1.83 18.77 0.67
N GLY A 22 1.38 17.60 0.19
CA GLY A 22 0.25 16.88 0.77
C GLY A 22 0.02 15.50 0.16
N GLY A 23 -0.54 14.59 0.97
CA GLY A 23 -0.82 13.20 0.62
C GLY A 23 0.07 12.20 1.36
N ILE A 24 -0.08 10.91 1.06
CA ILE A 24 0.70 9.82 1.66
C ILE A 24 1.37 9.00 0.56
N ALA A 25 2.62 8.61 0.78
CA ALA A 25 3.34 7.70 -0.10
C ALA A 25 3.88 6.51 0.71
N TYR A 26 3.41 5.30 0.39
CA TYR A 26 3.99 4.07 0.92
C TYR A 26 5.07 3.59 -0.05
N VAL A 27 6.28 3.40 0.44
CA VAL A 27 7.41 2.96 -0.39
C VAL A 27 7.98 1.66 0.17
N LEU A 28 8.07 0.65 -0.68
CA LEU A 28 8.73 -0.61 -0.35
C LEU A 28 10.26 -0.41 -0.39
N ASP A 29 10.87 -0.32 0.79
CA ASP A 29 12.32 -0.22 0.94
C ASP A 29 12.98 -1.57 1.25
N GLU A 30 13.35 -2.31 0.21
CA GLU A 30 14.05 -3.61 0.37
C GLU A 30 15.52 -3.46 0.74
N LYS A 31 16.13 -2.29 0.48
CA LYS A 31 17.57 -2.05 0.67
C LYS A 31 17.88 -1.34 1.98
N GLY A 32 16.87 -0.75 2.63
CA GLY A 32 17.05 0.06 3.83
C GLY A 32 17.75 1.40 3.57
N ASP A 33 17.81 1.85 2.31
CA ASP A 33 18.53 3.05 1.88
C ASP A 33 17.58 4.11 1.28
N PHE A 34 16.27 3.98 1.51
CA PHE A 34 15.29 4.92 0.98
C PHE A 34 15.43 6.32 1.56
N GLU A 35 15.79 6.43 2.85
CA GLU A 35 16.00 7.72 3.53
C GLU A 35 16.99 8.61 2.77
N ILE A 36 18.09 8.03 2.26
CA ILE A 36 19.12 8.73 1.48
C ILE A 36 18.57 9.28 0.15
N ARG A 37 17.52 8.66 -0.38
CA ARG A 37 16.90 9.01 -1.66
C ARG A 37 15.68 9.93 -1.49
N CYS A 38 15.22 10.15 -0.27
CA CYS A 38 14.05 10.95 0.05
C CYS A 38 14.43 12.41 0.35
N ASN A 39 13.62 13.35 -0.13
CA ASN A 39 13.75 14.77 0.19
C ASN A 39 12.88 15.07 1.42
N LEU A 40 13.51 15.18 2.59
CA LEU A 40 12.85 15.40 3.87
C LEU A 40 12.49 16.88 4.16
N ALA A 41 12.58 17.78 3.17
CA ALA A 41 12.32 19.20 3.41
C ALA A 41 10.85 19.51 3.74
N MET A 42 9.91 18.67 3.28
CA MET A 42 8.47 18.87 3.43
C MET A 42 7.71 17.60 3.84
N VAL A 43 8.41 16.49 4.04
CA VAL A 43 7.81 15.21 4.40
C VAL A 43 8.58 14.58 5.54
N GLU A 44 7.88 13.74 6.30
CA GLU A 44 8.43 12.90 7.34
C GLU A 44 8.38 11.44 6.91
N LEU A 45 9.36 10.65 7.36
CA LEU A 45 9.40 9.21 7.13
C LEU A 45 8.98 8.47 8.38
N GLU A 46 7.93 7.67 8.26
CA GLU A 46 7.46 6.79 9.31
C GLU A 46 7.42 5.36 8.80
N LYS A 47 7.72 4.42 9.69
CA LYS A 47 7.54 2.99 9.38
C LYS A 47 6.06 2.66 9.51
N VAL A 48 5.53 1.93 8.53
CA VAL A 48 4.20 1.36 8.65
C VAL A 48 4.20 0.38 9.82
N VAL A 49 3.43 0.69 10.84
CA VAL A 49 3.17 -0.19 11.98
C VAL A 49 1.73 -0.70 11.89
N GLU A 50 1.52 -1.91 12.39
CA GLU A 50 0.15 -2.40 12.60
C GLU A 50 -0.38 -1.74 13.87
N ASP A 51 -1.41 -0.92 13.74
CA ASP A 51 -2.04 -0.31 14.90
C ASP A 51 -2.78 -1.38 15.72
N GLY A 52 -2.88 -1.21 17.04
CA GLY A 52 -3.67 -2.11 17.87
C GLY A 52 -5.14 -2.23 17.42
N ASP A 53 -5.66 -1.15 16.85
CA ASP A 53 -7.00 -1.04 16.26
C ASP A 53 -7.12 -1.74 14.88
N ASP A 54 -5.98 -2.06 14.24
CA ASP A 54 -5.96 -2.79 12.97
C ASP A 54 -6.22 -4.28 13.16
N LYS A 55 -6.13 -4.85 14.36
CA LYS A 55 -6.27 -6.30 14.56
C LYS A 55 -7.58 -6.87 14.03
N ASP A 56 -8.70 -6.20 14.32
CA ASP A 56 -10.02 -6.66 13.87
C ASP A 56 -10.19 -6.52 12.36
N ILE A 57 -9.64 -5.45 11.78
CA ILE A 57 -9.67 -5.21 10.34
C ILE A 57 -8.74 -6.20 9.63
N MET A 58 -7.54 -6.43 10.16
CA MET A 58 -6.53 -7.35 9.64
C MET A 58 -7.01 -8.79 9.72
N ALA A 59 -7.69 -9.21 10.79
CA ALA A 59 -8.35 -10.51 10.89
C ALA A 59 -9.40 -10.67 9.78
N ARG A 60 -10.24 -9.65 9.56
CA ARG A 60 -11.17 -9.62 8.42
C ARG A 60 -10.45 -9.67 7.07
N LEU A 61 -9.30 -9.03 6.93
CA LEU A 61 -8.50 -9.06 5.70
C LEU A 61 -7.82 -10.42 5.46
N GLU A 62 -7.44 -11.13 6.52
CA GLU A 62 -6.92 -12.50 6.43
C GLU A 62 -7.98 -13.47 5.90
N GLU A 63 -9.23 -13.35 6.37
CA GLU A 63 -10.36 -14.08 5.77
C GLU A 63 -10.56 -13.72 4.28
N ILE A 64 -10.20 -12.50 3.88
CA ILE A 64 -10.30 -12.03 2.49
C ILE A 64 -9.15 -12.54 1.60
N ARG A 65 -8.09 -13.15 2.14
CA ARG A 65 -7.04 -13.81 1.31
C ARG A 65 -7.64 -14.85 0.35
N GLU A 66 -8.75 -15.48 0.73
CA GLU A 66 -9.50 -16.43 -0.09
C GLU A 66 -10.45 -15.76 -1.12
N LEU A 67 -10.82 -14.48 -0.92
CA LEU A 67 -11.81 -13.76 -1.73
C LEU A 67 -11.36 -12.33 -2.10
N PRO A 68 -10.33 -12.16 -2.95
CA PRO A 68 -9.76 -10.85 -3.30
C PRO A 68 -10.78 -9.82 -3.81
N GLN A 69 -11.92 -10.29 -4.31
CA GLN A 69 -13.07 -9.46 -4.73
C GLN A 69 -13.61 -8.56 -3.61
N LYS A 70 -13.57 -9.00 -2.34
CA LYS A 70 -14.07 -8.21 -1.21
C LYS A 70 -13.13 -7.05 -0.85
N LEU A 71 -11.82 -7.19 -1.08
CA LEU A 71 -10.85 -6.10 -0.97
C LEU A 71 -11.09 -5.03 -2.05
N LEU A 72 -11.47 -5.42 -3.26
CA LEU A 72 -11.69 -4.47 -4.36
C LEU A 72 -12.82 -3.48 -4.06
N SER A 73 -13.90 -3.99 -3.47
CA SER A 73 -15.10 -3.23 -3.09
C SER A 73 -15.00 -2.54 -1.73
N MET A 74 -13.89 -2.69 -1.01
CA MET A 74 -13.72 -2.09 0.32
C MET A 74 -13.44 -0.59 0.19
N GLU A 75 -14.15 0.21 0.98
CA GLU A 75 -13.83 1.64 1.11
C GLU A 75 -12.52 1.80 1.89
N LEU A 76 -11.68 2.74 1.45
CA LEU A 76 -10.44 3.03 2.16
C LEU A 76 -10.80 3.78 3.46
N PRO A 77 -10.09 3.52 4.57
CA PRO A 77 -10.29 4.27 5.80
C PRO A 77 -10.13 5.78 5.55
N GLU A 78 -11.07 6.58 6.06
CA GLU A 78 -11.06 8.04 5.90
C GLU A 78 -9.84 8.69 6.58
N ASP A 79 -9.46 8.16 7.75
CA ASP A 79 -8.30 8.64 8.50
C ASP A 79 -7.00 8.14 7.87
N LYS A 80 -6.30 9.06 7.22
CA LYS A 80 -5.06 8.81 6.49
C LYS A 80 -3.87 8.45 7.39
N LEU A 81 -3.89 8.82 8.66
CA LEU A 81 -2.77 8.57 9.59
C LEU A 81 -2.94 7.28 10.39
N ARG A 82 -4.07 6.57 10.20
CA ARG A 82 -4.36 5.31 10.85
C ARG A 82 -4.68 4.26 9.80
N HIS A 83 -4.63 3.00 10.22
CA HIS A 83 -4.99 1.87 9.38
C HIS A 83 -4.16 1.75 8.11
N ASP A 84 -2.89 2.14 8.19
CA ASP A 84 -1.97 2.15 7.07
C ASP A 84 -1.77 0.77 6.47
N ALA A 85 -1.67 -0.26 7.32
CA ALA A 85 -1.57 -1.66 6.89
C ALA A 85 -2.80 -2.10 6.08
N THR A 86 -4.00 -1.75 6.56
CA THR A 86 -5.27 -2.02 5.88
C THR A 86 -5.34 -1.32 4.54
N ARG A 87 -5.07 0.00 4.51
CA ARG A 87 -5.08 0.82 3.29
C ARG A 87 -4.10 0.26 2.26
N LEU A 88 -2.89 -0.07 2.69
CA LEU A 88 -1.85 -0.62 1.84
C LEU A 88 -2.29 -1.94 1.20
N LYS A 89 -2.84 -2.88 2.00
CA LYS A 89 -3.36 -4.16 1.49
C LYS A 89 -4.44 -3.96 0.41
N VAL A 90 -5.40 -3.08 0.64
CA VAL A 90 -6.47 -2.76 -0.34
C VAL A 90 -5.89 -2.18 -1.63
N LEU A 91 -4.98 -1.21 -1.52
CA LEU A 91 -4.37 -0.57 -2.68
C LEU A 91 -3.52 -1.54 -3.50
N ILE A 92 -2.77 -2.43 -2.85
CA ILE A 92 -1.98 -3.47 -3.53
C ILE A 92 -2.92 -4.47 -4.20
N ALA A 93 -4.01 -4.89 -3.55
CA ALA A 93 -4.98 -5.81 -4.15
C ALA A 93 -5.63 -5.23 -5.41
N ARG A 94 -6.02 -3.95 -5.36
CA ARG A 94 -6.50 -3.22 -6.55
C ARG A 94 -5.44 -3.16 -7.64
N HIS A 95 -4.21 -2.79 -7.31
CA HIS A 95 -3.11 -2.73 -8.27
C HIS A 95 -2.88 -4.08 -8.95
N VAL A 96 -2.85 -5.18 -8.19
CA VAL A 96 -2.74 -6.54 -8.72
C VAL A 96 -3.90 -6.86 -9.65
N CYS A 97 -5.12 -6.50 -9.28
CA CYS A 97 -6.30 -6.75 -10.09
C CYS A 97 -6.26 -6.02 -11.44
N TYR A 98 -5.85 -4.75 -11.44
CA TYR A 98 -5.83 -3.94 -12.67
C TYR A 98 -4.60 -4.17 -13.56
N THR A 99 -3.48 -4.61 -13.00
CA THR A 99 -2.21 -4.70 -13.74
C THR A 99 -1.65 -6.11 -13.88
N GLY A 100 -2.17 -7.08 -13.11
CA GLY A 100 -1.58 -8.41 -13.03
C GLY A 100 -0.20 -8.44 -12.37
N SER A 101 0.14 -7.44 -11.56
CA SER A 101 1.47 -7.28 -10.96
C SER A 101 1.89 -8.51 -10.14
N VAL A 102 2.90 -9.23 -10.64
CA VAL A 102 3.51 -10.39 -9.94
C VAL A 102 4.08 -9.96 -8.60
N ARG A 103 4.69 -8.77 -8.54
CA ARG A 103 5.29 -8.25 -7.31
C ARG A 103 4.22 -7.94 -6.25
N GLY A 104 3.09 -7.37 -6.65
CA GLY A 104 1.95 -7.19 -5.75
C GLY A 104 1.37 -8.52 -5.25
N GLN A 105 1.32 -9.56 -6.11
CA GLN A 105 0.89 -10.91 -5.71
C GLN A 105 1.84 -11.51 -4.67
N SER A 106 3.16 -11.37 -4.87
CA SER A 106 4.16 -11.84 -3.90
C SER A 106 4.02 -11.16 -2.54
N ILE A 107 3.76 -9.84 -2.52
CA ILE A 107 3.59 -9.08 -1.28
C ILE A 107 2.31 -9.50 -0.53
N LEU A 108 1.22 -9.78 -1.26
CA LEU A 108 -0.02 -10.28 -0.66
C LEU A 108 0.03 -11.80 -0.34
N GLY A 109 1.07 -12.49 -0.79
CA GLY A 109 1.20 -13.95 -0.68
C GLY A 109 0.12 -14.71 -1.45
N ILE A 110 -0.38 -14.16 -2.56
CA ILE A 110 -1.41 -14.79 -3.39
C ILE A 110 -0.73 -15.59 -4.51
N THR A 111 -1.11 -16.85 -4.67
CA THR A 111 -0.63 -17.73 -5.74
C THR A 111 -1.77 -18.04 -6.71
N GLY A 112 -1.79 -17.37 -7.87
CA GLY A 112 -2.78 -17.65 -8.93
C GLY A 112 -3.49 -16.42 -9.49
N ARG A 113 -4.08 -16.57 -10.68
CA ARG A 113 -4.70 -15.50 -11.50
C ARG A 113 -6.17 -15.23 -11.15
N SER A 114 -6.73 -15.87 -10.12
CA SER A 114 -8.16 -15.85 -9.75
C SER A 114 -8.63 -14.57 -9.03
N ILE A 115 -7.78 -13.56 -8.93
CA ILE A 115 -8.04 -12.32 -8.17
C ILE A 115 -9.00 -11.38 -8.91
N CYS A 116 -8.97 -11.40 -10.24
CA CYS A 116 -9.76 -10.49 -11.06
C CYS A 116 -11.11 -11.12 -11.42
N PRO A 117 -12.23 -10.39 -11.32
CA PRO A 117 -13.48 -10.85 -11.91
C PRO A 117 -13.24 -11.09 -13.42
N SER A 118 -13.64 -12.25 -13.91
CA SER A 118 -13.76 -12.47 -15.36
C SER A 118 -14.76 -11.44 -15.89
N SER A 119 -14.32 -10.65 -16.86
CA SER A 119 -15.13 -9.68 -17.61
C SER A 119 -16.46 -10.25 -18.06
#